data_AF-T1IGX4-F1
#
_entry.id   AF-T1IGX4-F1
#
_cell.length_a   1.000
_cell.length_b   1.000
_cell.length_c   1.000
_cell.angle_alpha   90.00
_cell.angle_beta   90.00
_cell.angle_gamma   90.00
#
_symmetry.space_group_name_H-M   'P 1'
#
loop_
_entity.id
_entity.type
_entity.pdbx_description
1 polymer ?
#
loop_
_entity_poly.entity_id
_entity_poly.type
_entity_poly.pdbx_seq_one_letter_code
_entity_poly.pdbx_strand_id
1 'polypeptide(L)'
;MTAVELDLITDYDQYLMWERGIRGGLAFITHRQAFANNPYIPDTYQSHLPHSYIISLDANALYSQALSNPLPTGNFRWLTVDELQRLDLNSYAVDGPKGLLLDVDLHYPRRLHATHASLPLAPEHLVIT
;
A
#
# COMPACT_ATOMS: atom_id res chain seq x y z
N MET A 1 9.80 -10.32 -24.39
CA MET A 1 9.31 -11.12 -23.24
C MET A 1 10.50 -11.37 -22.33
N THR A 2 10.32 -11.28 -21.02
CA THR A 2 11.42 -11.30 -20.02
C THR A 2 12.07 -12.67 -19.82
N ALA A 3 11.52 -13.75 -20.40
CA ALA A 3 11.98 -15.14 -20.24
C ALA A 3 12.13 -15.59 -18.78
N VAL A 4 11.42 -14.92 -17.86
CA VAL A 4 11.39 -15.25 -16.44
C VAL A 4 10.55 -16.50 -16.24
N GLU A 5 11.09 -17.47 -15.50
CA GLU A 5 10.37 -18.63 -14.99
C GLU A 5 9.72 -18.27 -13.64
N LEU A 6 8.49 -18.74 -13.44
CA LEU A 6 7.74 -18.50 -12.20
C LEU A 6 7.64 -19.81 -11.43
N ASP A 7 8.05 -19.80 -10.18
CA ASP A 7 7.85 -20.94 -9.28
C ASP A 7 6.40 -20.99 -8.80
N LEU A 8 5.91 -22.20 -8.57
CA LEU A 8 4.62 -22.42 -7.95
C LEU A 8 4.75 -22.42 -6.43
N ILE A 9 3.83 -21.76 -5.75
CA ILE A 9 3.65 -21.93 -4.30
C ILE A 9 2.98 -23.29 -4.10
N THR A 10 3.74 -24.27 -3.61
CA THR A 10 3.27 -25.64 -3.41
C THR A 10 2.83 -25.93 -1.98
N ASP A 11 3.29 -25.13 -1.03
CA ASP A 11 2.90 -25.22 0.39
C ASP A 11 1.53 -24.56 0.60
N TYR A 12 0.59 -25.30 1.18
CA TYR A 12 -0.78 -24.86 1.38
C TYR A 12 -0.87 -23.65 2.33
N ASP A 13 -0.09 -23.63 3.40
CA ASP A 13 -0.13 -22.56 4.39
C ASP A 13 0.50 -21.28 3.84
N GLN A 14 1.57 -21.39 3.05
CA GLN A 14 2.10 -20.25 2.28
C GLN A 14 1.01 -19.70 1.38
N TYR A 15 0.39 -20.54 0.55
CA TYR A 15 -0.66 -20.11 -0.37
C TYR A 15 -1.79 -19.35 0.35
N LEU A 16 -2.27 -19.88 1.47
CA LEU A 16 -3.29 -19.20 2.28
C LEU A 16 -2.81 -17.85 2.82
N MET A 17 -1.57 -17.73 3.27
CA MET A 17 -0.99 -16.47 3.74
C MET A 17 -0.96 -15.42 2.62
N TRP A 18 -0.59 -15.82 1.40
CA TRP A 18 -0.62 -14.94 0.22
C TRP A 18 -2.05 -14.49 -0.12
N GLU A 19 -3.00 -15.43 -0.21
CA GLU A 19 -4.42 -15.12 -0.50
C GLU A 19 -5.01 -14.17 0.54
N ARG A 20 -4.73 -14.39 1.83
CA ARG A 20 -5.14 -13.49 2.91
C ARG A 20 -4.47 -12.11 2.85
N GLY A 21 -3.33 -11.99 2.18
CA GLY A 21 -2.60 -10.74 1.99
C GLY A 21 -3.09 -9.93 0.78
N ILE A 22 -3.76 -10.56 -0.19
CA ILE A 22 -4.23 -9.87 -1.40
C ILE A 22 -5.28 -8.80 -1.05
N ARG A 23 -5.08 -7.59 -1.58
CA ARG A 23 -5.99 -6.46 -1.44
C ARG A 23 -6.30 -5.88 -2.81
N GLY A 24 -7.49 -5.32 -2.96
CA GLY A 24 -7.89 -4.56 -4.15
C GLY A 24 -7.35 -3.12 -4.14
N GLY A 25 -7.88 -2.31 -5.03
CA GLY A 25 -7.59 -0.88 -5.06
C GLY A 25 -8.07 -0.15 -3.79
N LEU A 26 -7.32 0.86 -3.37
CA LEU A 26 -7.72 1.73 -2.26
C LEU A 26 -8.79 2.71 -2.74
N ALA A 27 -9.99 2.60 -2.18
CA ALA A 27 -11.11 3.50 -2.46
C ALA A 27 -11.68 4.05 -1.14
N PHE A 28 -11.37 5.31 -0.83
CA PHE A 28 -11.83 5.97 0.40
C PHE A 28 -11.93 7.49 0.21
N ILE A 29 -12.74 8.12 1.06
CA ILE A 29 -12.95 9.58 1.07
C ILE A 29 -12.35 10.12 2.36
N THR A 30 -11.24 10.86 2.27
CA THR A 30 -10.59 11.51 3.43
C THR A 30 -11.29 12.79 3.84
N HIS A 31 -11.81 13.53 2.87
CA HIS A 31 -12.46 14.81 3.07
C HIS A 31 -13.72 14.85 2.21
N ARG A 32 -14.89 14.96 2.84
CA ARG A 32 -16.18 14.80 2.17
C ARG A 32 -16.47 15.88 1.12
N GLN A 33 -16.00 17.11 1.35
CA GLN A 33 -16.29 18.23 0.47
C GLN A 33 -15.22 19.30 0.60
N ALA A 34 -14.50 19.59 -0.48
CA ALA A 34 -13.55 20.69 -0.55
C ALA A 34 -14.05 21.76 -1.53
N PHE A 35 -13.79 23.03 -1.21
CA PHE A 35 -14.06 24.15 -2.10
C PHE A 35 -12.76 24.90 -2.38
N ALA A 36 -12.56 25.24 -3.66
CA ALA A 36 -11.44 26.04 -4.10
C ALA A 36 -11.89 27.48 -4.34
N ASN A 37 -11.14 28.45 -3.82
CA ASN A 37 -11.31 29.85 -4.17
C ASN A 37 -10.45 30.15 -5.40
N ASN A 38 -10.93 29.70 -6.56
CA ASN A 38 -10.19 29.75 -7.81
C ASN A 38 -10.55 31.02 -8.62
N PRO A 39 -9.61 31.95 -8.88
CA PRO A 39 -9.89 33.18 -9.64
C PRO A 39 -10.31 32.92 -11.10
N TYR A 40 -10.06 31.72 -11.63
CA TYR A 40 -10.51 31.32 -12.97
C TYR A 40 -11.98 30.86 -13.02
N ILE A 41 -12.68 30.81 -11.88
CA ILE A 41 -14.11 30.44 -11.80
C ILE A 41 -14.89 31.61 -11.18
N PRO A 42 -15.29 32.61 -11.98
CA PRO A 42 -15.86 33.87 -11.47
C PRO A 42 -17.11 33.70 -10.60
N ASP A 43 -17.97 32.73 -10.91
CA ASP A 43 -19.26 32.53 -10.23
C ASP A 43 -19.12 32.18 -8.74
N THR A 44 -17.97 31.64 -8.33
CA THR A 44 -17.73 31.19 -6.94
C THR A 44 -16.53 31.88 -6.28
N TYR A 45 -15.80 32.71 -7.01
CA TYR A 45 -14.60 33.38 -6.54
C TYR A 45 -14.91 34.53 -5.57
N GLN A 46 -14.11 34.62 -4.52
CA GLN A 46 -14.20 35.66 -3.51
C GLN A 46 -12.84 36.36 -3.36
N SER A 47 -12.77 37.62 -3.77
CA SER A 47 -11.52 38.41 -3.83
C SER A 47 -10.86 38.68 -2.47
N HIS A 48 -11.62 38.55 -1.39
CA HIS A 48 -11.14 38.75 -0.02
C HIS A 48 -10.58 37.47 0.63
N LEU A 49 -10.72 36.31 -0.02
CA LEU A 49 -10.17 35.05 0.44
C LEU A 49 -8.86 34.72 -0.32
N PRO A 50 -7.91 33.99 0.30
CA PRO A 50 -6.73 33.48 -0.39
C PRO A 50 -7.11 32.59 -1.58
N HIS A 51 -6.28 32.57 -2.62
CA HIS A 51 -6.51 31.69 -3.77
C HIS A 51 -6.25 30.24 -3.39
N SER A 52 -7.09 29.34 -3.86
CA SER A 52 -6.89 27.89 -3.72
C SER A 52 -7.41 27.13 -4.93
N TYR A 53 -6.88 25.93 -5.13
CA TYR A 53 -7.15 25.08 -6.29
C TYR A 53 -7.33 23.64 -5.85
N ILE A 54 -8.20 22.90 -6.54
CA ILE A 54 -8.34 21.44 -6.39
C ILE A 54 -7.74 20.81 -7.64
N ILE A 55 -6.84 19.86 -7.45
CA ILE A 55 -6.19 19.11 -8.54
C ILE A 55 -6.74 17.69 -8.59
N SER A 56 -7.03 17.22 -9.80
CA SER A 56 -7.31 15.82 -10.07
C SER A 56 -6.05 15.19 -10.64
N LEU A 57 -5.48 14.21 -9.94
CA LEU A 57 -4.32 13.45 -10.37
C LEU A 57 -4.76 12.03 -10.69
N ASP A 58 -4.35 11.54 -11.86
CA ASP A 58 -4.60 10.17 -12.30
C ASP A 58 -3.31 9.56 -12.83
N ALA A 59 -3.05 8.31 -12.44
CA ALA A 59 -1.87 7.57 -12.86
C ALA A 59 -2.19 6.76 -14.12
N ASN A 60 -1.61 7.16 -15.24
CA ASN A 60 -1.72 6.41 -16.49
C ASN A 60 -1.14 4.99 -16.32
N ALA A 61 -1.98 3.98 -16.52
CA ALA A 61 -1.60 2.56 -16.46
C ALA A 61 -0.93 2.14 -15.12
N LEU A 62 -1.54 2.51 -13.99
CA LEU A 62 -1.03 2.23 -12.64
C LEU A 62 -0.53 0.78 -12.44
N TYR A 63 -1.33 -0.23 -12.80
CA TYR A 63 -0.93 -1.63 -12.65
C TYR A 63 0.24 -2.01 -13.57
N SER A 64 0.26 -1.54 -14.82
CA SER A 64 1.37 -1.80 -15.74
C SER A 64 2.68 -1.20 -15.23
N GLN A 65 2.61 0.00 -14.64
CA GLN A 65 3.75 0.61 -13.98
C GLN A 65 4.20 -0.21 -12.77
N ALA A 66 3.26 -0.67 -11.95
CA ALA A 66 3.57 -1.55 -10.81
C ALA A 66 4.26 -2.85 -11.26
N LEU A 67 3.76 -3.47 -12.34
CA LEU A 67 4.33 -4.68 -12.95
C LEU A 67 5.72 -4.48 -13.57
N SER A 68 6.17 -3.23 -13.73
CA SER A 68 7.51 -2.92 -14.21
C SER A 68 8.56 -2.85 -13.07
N ASN A 69 8.13 -2.92 -11.81
CA ASN A 69 9.01 -2.99 -10.64
C ASN A 69 9.37 -4.45 -10.30
N PRO A 70 10.36 -4.69 -9.43
CA PRO A 70 10.65 -6.04 -8.94
C PRO A 70 9.41 -6.72 -8.34
N LEU A 71 9.11 -7.93 -8.80
CA LEU A 71 8.02 -8.77 -8.32
C LEU A 71 8.58 -10.11 -7.82
N PRO A 72 7.91 -10.76 -6.85
CA PRO A 72 8.27 -12.10 -6.44
C PRO A 72 8.03 -13.10 -7.58
N THR A 73 9.09 -13.77 -8.02
CA THR A 73 9.03 -14.75 -9.11
C THR A 73 9.21 -16.19 -8.64
N GLY A 74 9.85 -16.42 -7.48
CA GLY A 74 10.08 -17.76 -6.96
C GLY A 74 10.95 -17.84 -5.71
N ASN A 75 11.44 -19.04 -5.42
CA ASN A 75 12.16 -19.41 -4.19
C ASN A 75 11.35 -19.17 -2.91
N PHE A 76 10.04 -19.42 -2.98
CA PHE A 76 9.14 -19.30 -1.83
C PHE A 76 9.52 -20.32 -0.76
N ARG A 77 9.81 -19.83 0.44
CA ARG A 77 10.08 -20.67 1.61
C ARG A 77 9.79 -19.93 2.89
N TRP A 78 9.51 -20.69 3.93
CA TRP A 78 9.50 -20.19 5.28
C TRP A 78 10.91 -19.80 5.75
N LEU A 79 10.99 -18.79 6.61
CA LEU A 79 12.19 -18.51 7.38
C LEU A 79 12.34 -19.58 8.47
N THR A 80 13.57 -20.01 8.70
CA THR A 80 13.88 -20.85 9.87
C THR A 80 13.81 -20.02 11.15
N VAL A 81 13.68 -20.68 12.31
CA VAL A 81 13.67 -20.01 13.62
C VAL A 81 14.93 -19.16 13.82
N ASP A 82 16.09 -19.69 13.41
CA ASP A 82 17.38 -19.01 13.48
C ASP A 82 17.45 -17.76 12.60
N GLU A 83 16.86 -17.80 11.41
CA GLU A 83 16.77 -16.63 10.51
C GLU A 83 15.82 -15.58 11.07
N LEU A 84 14.68 -16.02 11.63
CA LEU A 84 13.70 -15.12 12.23
C LEU A 84 14.29 -14.38 13.45
N GLN A 85 15.07 -15.07 14.29
CA GLN A 85 15.73 -14.46 15.44
C GLN A 85 16.79 -13.42 15.06
N ARG A 86 17.38 -13.53 13.88
CA ARG A 86 18.42 -12.62 13.36
C ARG A 86 17.86 -11.62 12.36
N LEU A 87 16.54 -11.56 12.20
CA LEU A 87 15.89 -10.74 11.19
C LEU A 87 16.02 -9.25 11.56
N ASP A 88 16.76 -8.50 10.75
CA ASP A 88 16.77 -7.04 10.76
C ASP A 88 16.07 -6.50 9.52
N LEU A 89 14.85 -6.00 9.69
CA LEU A 89 14.04 -5.45 8.60
C LEU A 89 14.70 -4.27 7.90
N ASN A 90 15.55 -3.49 8.60
CA ASN A 90 16.21 -2.32 8.02
C ASN A 90 17.36 -2.70 7.08
N SER A 91 17.83 -3.94 7.14
CA SER A 91 18.89 -4.44 6.26
C SER A 91 18.40 -4.77 4.84
N TYR A 92 17.08 -4.84 4.63
CA TYR A 92 16.47 -5.17 3.34
C TYR A 92 16.21 -3.90 2.53
N ALA A 93 16.77 -3.84 1.32
CA ALA A 93 16.46 -2.78 0.37
C ALA A 93 15.06 -3.00 -0.23
N VAL A 94 14.33 -1.90 -0.46
CA VAL A 94 12.97 -1.92 -1.03
C VAL A 94 12.93 -2.55 -2.42
N ASP A 95 13.97 -2.30 -3.22
CA ASP A 95 14.19 -2.83 -4.57
C ASP A 95 15.23 -3.98 -4.58
N GLY A 96 15.47 -4.58 -3.42
CA GLY A 96 16.42 -5.67 -3.27
C GLY A 96 15.99 -6.96 -3.99
N PRO A 97 16.92 -7.89 -4.21
CA PRO A 97 16.63 -9.17 -4.89
C PRO A 97 15.83 -10.15 -4.03
N LYS A 98 15.56 -9.83 -2.76
CA LYS A 98 14.82 -10.67 -1.81
C LYS A 98 13.71 -9.84 -1.16
N GLY A 99 12.48 -10.32 -1.28
CA GLY A 99 11.32 -9.78 -0.57
C GLY A 99 11.00 -10.59 0.70
N LEU A 100 10.21 -10.00 1.59
CA LEU A 100 9.65 -10.64 2.77
C LEU A 100 8.14 -10.41 2.80
N LEU A 101 7.38 -11.47 3.08
CA LEU A 101 5.98 -11.38 3.49
C LEU A 101 5.92 -11.78 4.96
N LEU A 102 5.39 -10.89 5.81
CA LEU A 102 5.38 -11.07 7.25
C LEU A 102 3.94 -11.01 7.76
N ASP A 103 3.56 -12.02 8.53
CA ASP A 103 2.34 -12.03 9.32
C ASP A 103 2.73 -11.71 10.76
N VAL A 104 2.27 -10.58 11.29
CA VAL A 104 2.80 -9.98 12.52
C VAL A 104 1.70 -9.30 13.34
N ASP A 105 1.86 -9.36 14.65
CA ASP A 105 1.11 -8.50 15.56
C ASP A 105 1.74 -7.10 15.60
N LEU A 106 0.93 -6.07 15.34
CA LEU A 106 1.37 -4.69 15.36
C LEU A 106 0.84 -3.97 16.60
N HIS A 107 1.74 -3.44 17.42
CA HIS A 107 1.35 -2.43 18.40
C HIS A 107 1.16 -1.08 17.69
N TYR A 108 -0.07 -0.55 17.70
CA TYR A 108 -0.38 0.73 17.06
C TYR A 108 -0.63 1.85 18.09
N PRO A 109 0.37 2.71 18.37
CA PRO A 109 0.26 3.72 19.43
C PRO A 109 -0.86 4.72 19.20
N ARG A 110 -1.66 4.98 20.23
CA ARG A 110 -2.80 5.92 20.19
C ARG A 110 -2.44 7.32 19.68
N ARG A 111 -1.24 7.81 19.97
CA ARG A 111 -0.77 9.14 19.51
C ARG A 111 -0.76 9.29 17.98
N LEU A 112 -0.70 8.18 17.23
CA LEU A 112 -0.67 8.18 15.76
C LEU A 112 -2.07 8.13 15.14
N HIS A 113 -3.11 7.79 15.91
CA HIS A 113 -4.45 7.55 15.37
C HIS A 113 -5.03 8.81 14.72
N ALA A 114 -4.83 9.97 15.34
CA ALA A 114 -5.30 11.24 14.79
C ALA A 114 -4.58 11.62 13.49
N THR A 115 -3.25 11.44 13.43
CA THR A 115 -2.45 11.81 12.25
C THR A 115 -2.65 10.85 11.07
N HIS A 116 -3.00 9.60 11.35
CA HIS A 116 -3.24 8.58 10.33
C HIS A 116 -4.73 8.36 10.04
N ALA A 117 -5.64 9.21 10.56
CA ALA A 117 -7.08 9.01 10.42
C ALA A 117 -7.52 8.90 8.95
N SER A 118 -6.84 9.63 8.05
CA SER A 118 -7.10 9.59 6.61
C SER A 118 -6.56 8.34 5.93
N LEU A 119 -5.43 7.80 6.39
CA LEU A 119 -4.76 6.64 5.79
C LEU A 119 -4.18 5.77 6.91
N PRO A 120 -4.99 4.89 7.51
CA PRO A 120 -4.54 4.04 8.60
C PRO A 120 -3.51 3.01 8.10
N LEU A 121 -2.61 2.62 9.00
CA LEU A 121 -1.60 1.60 8.72
C LEU A 121 -2.21 0.20 8.76
N ALA A 122 -1.70 -0.69 7.89
CA ALA A 122 -2.04 -2.12 7.84
C ALA A 122 -3.56 -2.42 7.86
N PRO A 123 -4.34 -1.89 6.89
CA PRO A 123 -5.77 -2.21 6.82
C PRO A 123 -6.00 -3.70 6.54
N GLU A 124 -6.86 -4.33 7.33
CA GLU A 124 -7.23 -5.73 7.21
C GLU A 124 -8.67 -5.92 6.72
N HIS A 125 -8.95 -7.08 6.13
CA HIS A 125 -10.30 -7.44 5.72
C HIS A 125 -11.08 -7.96 6.93
N LEU A 126 -11.99 -7.14 7.47
CA LEU A 126 -12.85 -7.52 8.59
C LEU A 126 -14.15 -8.14 8.08
N VAL A 127 -14.45 -9.35 8.53
CA VAL A 127 -15.80 -9.92 8.40
C VAL A 127 -16.61 -9.39 9.57
N ILE A 128 -17.51 -8.45 9.30
CA ILE A 128 -18.46 -7.97 10.31
C ILE A 128 -19.48 -9.09 10.56
N THR A 129 -19.47 -9.66 11.75
CA THR A 129 -20.41 -10.69 12.22
C THR A 129 -21.49 -10.08 13.11
#